data_AF-A0A364M632-F1
#
_entry.id   AF-A0A364M632-F1
#
_cell.length_a   1.000
_cell.length_b   1.000
_cell.length_c   1.000
_cell.angle_alpha   90.00
_cell.angle_beta   90.00
_cell.angle_gamma   90.00
#
_symmetry.space_group_name_H-M   'P 1'
#
loop_
_entity.id
_entity.type
_entity.pdbx_description
1 polymer ?
#
loop_
_entity_poly.entity_id
_entity_poly.type
_entity_poly.pdbx_seq_one_letter_code
_entity_poly.pdbx_strand_id
1 'polypeptide(L)'
;MKAYWYDNKPGDQREPHDSGRPVSKDYLASLGVFYRYCPDIESVNALAKERGYKNRDEVCVSPQTMGDVYESKVKMFFAEHLHEDEEIRYIRDGEGYFDVRGQDDEWVRIQLSKDDLIILPAGIYHRFTTDEKNYVKAMRLFQEEPKWTPLNRSEDVDTNPHRKTYLGTLSTSAVAAK
;
A
#
# COMPACT_ATOMS: atom_id res chain seq x y z
N MET A 1 3.39 -10.74 6.74
CA MET A 1 3.93 -10.04 5.55
C MET A 1 5.19 -10.69 4.97
N LYS A 2 5.22 -10.80 3.62
CA LYS A 2 6.41 -11.08 2.80
C LYS A 2 6.60 -9.94 1.80
N ALA A 3 7.83 -9.56 1.49
CA ALA A 3 8.12 -8.56 0.46
C ALA A 3 9.29 -9.00 -0.42
N TYR A 4 9.21 -8.69 -1.71
CA TYR A 4 10.18 -9.09 -2.72
C TYR A 4 10.10 -8.17 -3.94
N TRP A 5 11.16 -8.15 -4.74
CA TRP A 5 11.12 -7.45 -6.01
C TRP A 5 10.20 -8.17 -6.99
N TYR A 6 9.38 -7.40 -7.70
CA TYR A 6 8.48 -7.90 -8.75
C TYR A 6 9.29 -8.39 -9.95
N ASP A 7 8.88 -9.52 -10.55
CA ASP A 7 9.64 -10.13 -11.65
C ASP A 7 9.44 -9.48 -13.03
N ASN A 8 8.44 -8.61 -13.15
CA ASN A 8 8.05 -7.90 -14.37
C ASN A 8 7.73 -8.81 -15.57
N LYS A 9 7.46 -10.10 -15.34
CA LYS A 9 7.03 -10.99 -16.40
C LYS A 9 5.59 -10.68 -16.80
N PRO A 10 5.20 -10.90 -18.07
CA PRO A 10 3.79 -10.91 -18.46
C PRO A 10 3.04 -11.97 -17.66
N GLY A 11 1.84 -11.66 -17.20
CA GLY A 11 1.02 -12.57 -16.39
C GLY A 11 -0.19 -11.86 -15.79
N ASP A 12 -1.02 -12.62 -15.08
CA ASP A 12 -2.12 -12.04 -14.30
C ASP A 12 -1.53 -11.30 -13.09
N GLN A 13 -1.91 -10.03 -12.90
CA GLN A 13 -1.43 -9.20 -11.78
C GLN A 13 -1.58 -9.85 -10.38
N ARG A 14 -2.53 -10.79 -10.24
CA ARG A 14 -2.85 -11.51 -9.02
C ARG A 14 -1.92 -12.69 -8.73
N GLU A 15 -1.14 -13.13 -9.71
CA GLU A 15 -0.07 -14.12 -9.50
C GLU A 15 1.02 -13.55 -8.59
N PRO A 16 1.83 -14.37 -7.90
CA PRO A 16 2.86 -13.85 -6.99
C PRO A 16 3.87 -12.89 -7.63
N HIS A 17 4.32 -13.14 -8.88
CA HIS A 17 5.37 -12.35 -9.55
C HIS A 17 6.65 -12.19 -8.71
N ASP A 18 7.04 -13.23 -7.99
CA ASP A 18 8.22 -13.25 -7.13
C ASP A 18 9.50 -13.47 -7.96
N SER A 19 10.40 -12.47 -7.96
CA SER A 19 11.70 -12.57 -8.63
C SER A 19 12.72 -13.46 -7.89
N GLY A 20 12.40 -13.93 -6.69
CA GLY A 20 13.32 -14.63 -5.79
C GLY A 20 14.29 -13.69 -5.05
N ARG A 21 14.15 -12.37 -5.22
CA ARG A 21 14.95 -11.34 -4.53
C ARG A 21 14.12 -10.77 -3.36
N PRO A 22 14.35 -11.22 -2.12
CA PRO A 22 13.57 -10.74 -0.97
C PRO A 22 13.89 -9.28 -0.65
N VAL A 23 12.91 -8.59 -0.07
CA VAL A 23 13.03 -7.21 0.41
C VAL A 23 12.82 -7.19 1.93
N SER A 24 13.73 -6.54 2.66
CA SER A 24 13.66 -6.46 4.13
C SER A 24 12.66 -5.39 4.59
N LYS A 25 12.21 -5.52 5.85
CA LYS A 25 11.40 -4.49 6.51
C LYS A 25 12.13 -3.15 6.60
N ASP A 26 13.45 -3.18 6.82
CA ASP A 26 14.27 -1.98 6.91
C ASP A 26 14.34 -1.24 5.56
N TYR A 27 14.41 -1.98 4.45
CA TYR A 27 14.32 -1.38 3.13
C TYR A 27 12.96 -0.72 2.90
N LEU A 28 11.85 -1.40 3.24
CA LEU A 28 10.52 -0.79 3.17
C LEU A 28 10.41 0.48 4.04
N ALA A 29 10.97 0.44 5.25
CA ALA A 29 11.03 1.61 6.13
C ALA A 29 11.85 2.76 5.52
N SER A 30 12.92 2.45 4.77
CA SER A 30 13.68 3.47 4.02
C SER A 30 12.87 4.14 2.91
N LEU A 31 11.81 3.49 2.42
CA LEU A 31 10.81 4.05 1.50
C LEU A 31 9.67 4.77 2.25
N GLY A 32 9.76 4.92 3.57
CA GLY A 32 8.69 5.45 4.41
C GLY A 32 7.50 4.52 4.60
N VAL A 33 7.54 3.29 4.07
CA VAL A 33 6.49 2.29 4.27
C VAL A 33 6.58 1.73 5.68
N PHE A 34 5.54 1.94 6.48
CA PHE A 34 5.47 1.41 7.83
C PHE A 34 4.66 0.11 7.84
N TYR A 35 5.17 -0.87 8.60
CA TYR A 35 4.51 -2.15 8.81
C TYR A 35 4.44 -2.49 10.30
N ARG A 36 3.30 -3.02 10.74
CA ARG A 36 3.13 -3.62 12.06
C ARG A 36 2.23 -4.85 11.97
N TYR A 37 2.60 -5.92 12.66
CA TYR A 37 1.68 -7.04 12.90
C TYR A 37 0.80 -6.68 14.10
N CYS A 38 -0.52 -6.71 13.91
CA CYS A 38 -1.53 -6.32 14.89
C CYS A 38 -2.47 -7.51 15.15
N PRO A 39 -2.18 -8.36 16.16
CA PRO A 39 -2.95 -9.58 16.42
C PRO A 39 -4.40 -9.32 16.87
N ASP A 40 -4.70 -8.10 17.29
CA ASP A 40 -6.00 -7.69 17.78
C ASP A 40 -6.29 -6.23 17.42
N ILE A 41 -7.55 -5.84 17.65
CA ILE A 41 -8.02 -4.48 17.39
C ILE A 41 -7.39 -3.47 18.36
N GLU A 42 -6.97 -3.89 19.56
CA GLU A 42 -6.36 -2.99 20.55
C GLU A 42 -4.98 -2.51 20.10
N SER A 43 -4.21 -3.39 19.44
CA SER A 43 -2.95 -3.04 18.79
C SER A 43 -3.14 -1.95 17.72
N VAL A 44 -4.25 -2.03 16.97
CA VAL A 44 -4.63 -1.01 15.98
C VAL A 44 -5.11 0.27 16.65
N ASN A 45 -5.93 0.18 17.71
CA ASN A 45 -6.39 1.33 18.48
C ASN A 45 -5.22 2.13 19.09
N ALA A 46 -4.21 1.42 19.61
CA ALA A 46 -3.00 2.04 20.14
C ALA A 46 -2.24 2.83 19.08
N LEU A 47 -2.04 2.26 17.88
CA LEU A 47 -1.42 2.94 16.74
C LEU A 47 -2.26 4.12 16.24
N ALA A 48 -3.57 3.96 16.16
CA ALA A 48 -4.49 5.02 15.76
C ALA A 48 -4.43 6.21 16.72
N LYS A 49 -4.36 5.95 18.03
CA LYS A 49 -4.17 7.00 19.05
C LYS A 49 -2.80 7.68 18.93
N GLU A 50 -1.74 6.91 18.71
CA GLU A 50 -0.37 7.40 18.53
C GLU A 50 -0.24 8.33 17.32
N ARG A 51 -0.89 7.99 16.20
CA ARG A 51 -0.78 8.72 14.91
C ARG A 51 -1.96 9.64 14.60
N GLY A 52 -2.91 9.76 15.52
CA GLY A 52 -4.07 10.65 15.40
C GLY A 52 -5.10 10.21 14.34
N TYR A 53 -5.27 8.91 14.09
CA TYR A 53 -6.31 8.40 13.18
C TYR A 53 -7.68 8.43 13.86
N LYS A 54 -8.55 9.33 13.41
CA LYS A 54 -9.86 9.60 14.02
C LYS A 54 -10.98 8.74 13.42
N ASN A 55 -10.84 8.35 12.16
CA ASN A 55 -11.88 7.68 11.40
C ASN A 55 -11.43 6.29 10.92
N ARG A 56 -12.39 5.38 10.77
CA ARG A 56 -12.16 4.05 10.19
C ARG A 56 -13.44 3.48 9.59
N ASP A 57 -13.27 2.61 8.60
CA ASP A 57 -14.32 1.76 8.07
C ASP A 57 -13.78 0.38 7.67
N GLU A 58 -14.65 -0.52 7.24
CA GLU A 58 -14.26 -1.82 6.67
C GLU A 58 -14.68 -1.90 5.21
N VAL A 59 -13.80 -2.45 4.38
CA VAL A 59 -14.06 -2.77 2.98
C VAL A 59 -13.80 -4.24 2.72
N CYS A 60 -14.60 -4.85 1.86
CA CYS A 60 -14.39 -6.21 1.37
C CYS A 60 -14.30 -6.17 -0.16
N VAL A 61 -13.14 -6.54 -0.68
CA VAL A 61 -12.85 -6.59 -2.11
C VAL A 61 -12.99 -8.03 -2.56
N SER A 62 -14.11 -8.34 -3.21
CA SER A 62 -14.35 -9.61 -3.86
C SER A 62 -15.44 -9.48 -4.92
N PRO A 63 -15.48 -10.36 -5.94
CA PRO A 63 -16.58 -10.39 -6.90
C PRO A 63 -17.93 -10.51 -6.22
N GLN A 64 -18.04 -11.37 -5.19
CA GLN A 64 -19.26 -11.61 -4.42
C GLN A 64 -19.78 -10.34 -3.72
N THR A 65 -18.88 -9.57 -3.08
CA THR A 65 -19.28 -8.39 -2.30
C THR A 65 -19.46 -7.14 -3.15
N MET A 66 -18.68 -6.98 -4.22
CA MET A 66 -18.71 -5.78 -5.06
C MET A 66 -19.65 -5.90 -6.26
N GLY A 67 -20.02 -7.10 -6.70
CA GLY A 67 -20.90 -7.31 -7.85
C GLY A 67 -20.36 -6.62 -9.12
N ASP A 68 -21.24 -5.94 -9.84
CA ASP A 68 -20.95 -5.35 -11.15
C ASP A 68 -19.81 -4.31 -11.15
N VAL A 69 -19.52 -3.67 -10.02
CA VAL A 69 -18.44 -2.68 -9.95
C VAL A 69 -17.06 -3.28 -9.74
N TYR A 70 -16.97 -4.58 -9.40
CA TYR A 70 -15.71 -5.25 -9.04
C TYR A 70 -14.61 -5.02 -10.08
N GLU A 71 -14.87 -5.34 -11.35
CA GLU A 71 -13.88 -5.23 -12.44
C GLU A 71 -13.36 -3.81 -12.64
N SER A 72 -14.22 -2.81 -12.51
CA SER A 72 -13.80 -1.41 -12.62
C SER A 72 -12.96 -0.96 -11.42
N LYS A 73 -13.29 -1.44 -10.22
CA LYS A 73 -12.58 -1.11 -8.99
C LYS A 73 -11.20 -1.74 -8.93
N VAL A 74 -11.05 -3.03 -9.27
CA VAL A 74 -9.73 -3.69 -9.28
C VAL A 74 -8.79 -3.08 -10.31
N LYS A 75 -9.30 -2.64 -11.47
CA LYS A 75 -8.49 -1.88 -12.45
C LYS A 75 -8.02 -0.53 -11.90
N MET A 76 -8.91 0.19 -11.21
CA MET A 76 -8.56 1.46 -10.58
C MET A 76 -7.53 1.29 -9.47
N PHE A 77 -7.66 0.24 -8.63
CA PHE A 77 -6.70 -0.05 -7.57
C PHE A 77 -5.34 -0.47 -8.10
N PHE A 78 -5.29 -1.18 -9.24
CA PHE A 78 -4.04 -1.67 -9.81
C PHE A 78 -3.34 -0.67 -10.75
N ALA A 79 -4.06 0.36 -11.23
CA ALA A 79 -3.42 1.48 -11.89
C ALA A 79 -2.42 2.13 -10.93
N GLU A 80 -1.20 2.42 -11.39
CA GLU A 80 -0.20 3.08 -10.56
C GLU A 80 -0.65 4.51 -10.20
N HIS A 81 -0.70 4.80 -8.90
CA HIS A 81 -1.18 6.08 -8.39
C HIS A 81 -0.47 6.49 -7.09
N LEU A 82 -0.75 7.71 -6.64
CA LEU A 82 -0.41 8.19 -5.31
C LEU A 82 -1.63 8.81 -4.63
N HIS A 83 -1.50 9.01 -3.32
CA HIS A 83 -2.43 9.81 -2.50
C HIS A 83 -1.68 10.97 -1.83
N GLU A 84 -2.40 12.04 -1.54
CA GLU A 84 -1.90 13.21 -0.81
C GLU A 84 -1.91 12.99 0.71
N ASP A 85 -2.63 11.97 1.16
CA ASP A 85 -2.69 11.49 2.55
C ASP A 85 -2.07 10.09 2.65
N GLU A 86 -1.83 9.63 3.88
CA GLU A 86 -1.39 8.24 4.12
C GLU A 86 -2.46 7.23 3.70
N GLU A 87 -2.03 6.16 3.03
CA GLU A 87 -2.89 5.00 2.76
C GLU A 87 -2.65 3.93 3.85
N ILE A 88 -3.60 3.83 4.78
CA ILE A 88 -3.53 2.91 5.92
C ILE A 88 -4.48 1.73 5.70
N ARG A 89 -3.96 0.50 5.81
CA ARG A 89 -4.73 -0.74 5.62
C ARG A 89 -4.36 -1.76 6.67
N TYR A 90 -5.36 -2.30 7.34
CA TYR A 90 -5.24 -3.41 8.27
C TYR A 90 -6.06 -4.59 7.78
N ILE A 91 -5.41 -5.70 7.45
CA ILE A 91 -6.08 -6.86 6.86
C ILE A 91 -6.82 -7.64 7.95
N ARG A 92 -8.13 -7.80 7.77
CA ARG A 92 -9.03 -8.52 8.68
C ARG A 92 -9.26 -9.96 8.24
N ASP A 93 -9.24 -10.21 6.94
CA ASP A 93 -9.37 -11.54 6.33
C ASP A 93 -8.84 -11.54 4.88
N GLY A 94 -8.54 -12.72 4.34
CA GLY A 94 -8.00 -12.86 3.00
C GLY A 94 -6.57 -12.32 2.84
N GLU A 95 -6.17 -12.09 1.59
CA GLU A 95 -4.82 -11.71 1.20
C GLU A 95 -4.81 -10.74 0.02
N GLY A 96 -3.76 -9.94 -0.09
CA GLY A 96 -3.54 -9.08 -1.24
C GLY A 96 -2.12 -8.55 -1.32
N TYR A 97 -1.83 -7.89 -2.43
CA TYR A 97 -0.53 -7.32 -2.75
C TYR A 97 -0.63 -5.80 -2.82
N PHE A 98 0.25 -5.13 -2.08
CA PHE A 98 0.61 -3.74 -2.33
C PHE A 98 1.93 -3.72 -3.06
N ASP A 99 1.94 -3.14 -4.26
CA ASP A 99 3.19 -2.88 -4.97
C ASP A 99 3.57 -1.42 -4.76
N VAL A 100 4.83 -1.16 -4.42
CA VAL A 100 5.38 0.20 -4.23
C VAL A 100 6.63 0.38 -5.08
N ARG A 101 6.91 1.63 -5.51
CA ARG A 101 8.16 1.96 -6.20
C ARG A 101 9.33 2.04 -5.21
N GLY A 102 10.40 1.30 -5.52
CA GLY A 102 11.69 1.39 -4.84
C GLY A 102 12.46 2.67 -5.16
N GLN A 103 13.68 2.80 -4.63
CA GLN A 103 14.51 4.00 -4.83
C GLN A 103 14.88 4.21 -6.30
N ASP A 104 15.14 3.13 -7.03
CA ASP A 104 15.44 3.12 -8.47
C ASP A 104 14.18 2.94 -9.33
N ASP A 105 13.01 3.26 -8.78
CA ASP A 105 11.71 3.17 -9.45
C ASP A 105 11.33 1.73 -9.91
N GLU A 106 11.96 0.70 -9.34
CA GLU A 106 11.58 -0.71 -9.53
C GLU A 106 10.35 -1.08 -8.67
N TRP A 107 9.55 -2.06 -9.09
CA TRP A 107 8.42 -2.56 -8.30
C TRP A 107 8.86 -3.50 -7.18
N VAL A 108 8.45 -3.17 -5.95
CA VAL A 108 8.49 -4.07 -4.78
C VAL A 108 7.07 -4.51 -4.48
N ARG A 109 6.85 -5.82 -4.44
CA ARG A 109 5.57 -6.43 -4.04
C ARG A 109 5.59 -6.79 -2.56
N ILE A 110 4.52 -6.42 -1.87
CA ILE A 110 4.31 -6.66 -0.45
C ILE A 110 3.02 -7.47 -0.28
N GLN A 111 3.16 -8.75 0.07
CA GLN A 111 2.04 -9.62 0.40
C GLN A 111 1.61 -9.40 1.84
N LEU A 112 0.35 -9.03 2.02
CA LEU A 112 -0.29 -8.87 3.32
C LEU A 112 -1.40 -9.90 3.48
N SER A 113 -1.48 -10.47 4.68
CA SER A 113 -2.53 -11.39 5.10
C SER A 113 -3.17 -10.87 6.39
N LYS A 114 -4.20 -11.57 6.87
CA LYS A 114 -4.84 -11.28 8.16
C LYS A 114 -3.84 -10.88 9.25
N ASP A 115 -4.21 -9.82 9.98
CA ASP A 115 -3.49 -9.19 11.07
C ASP A 115 -2.26 -8.36 10.67
N ASP A 116 -1.93 -8.28 9.38
CA ASP A 116 -0.94 -7.33 8.86
C ASP A 116 -1.55 -5.91 8.73
N LEU A 117 -0.83 -4.90 9.26
CA LEU A 117 -1.12 -3.48 9.05
C LEU A 117 0.03 -2.83 8.25
N ILE A 118 -0.33 -2.10 7.20
CA ILE A 118 0.59 -1.28 6.41
C ILE A 118 0.13 0.18 6.40
N ILE A 119 1.10 1.10 6.35
CA ILE A 119 0.89 2.52 6.08
C ILE A 119 1.82 2.89 4.93
N LEU A 120 1.23 3.32 3.81
CA LEU A 120 1.97 3.92 2.71
C LEU A 120 1.99 5.44 2.90
N PRO A 121 3.18 6.09 2.84
CA PRO A 121 3.28 7.53 3.04
C PRO A 121 2.63 8.29 1.89
N ALA A 122 2.10 9.49 2.18
CA ALA A 122 1.64 10.41 1.15
C ALA A 122 2.74 10.62 0.07
N GLY A 123 2.34 10.62 -1.20
CA GLY A 123 3.25 10.85 -2.33
C GLY A 123 4.04 9.63 -2.84
N ILE A 124 3.94 8.45 -2.20
CA ILE A 124 4.53 7.22 -2.77
C ILE A 124 3.69 6.71 -3.94
N TYR A 125 4.36 6.32 -5.03
CA TYR A 125 3.69 5.58 -6.09
C TYR A 125 3.48 4.14 -5.67
N HIS A 126 2.24 3.70 -5.78
CA HIS A 126 1.82 2.38 -5.39
C HIS A 126 0.62 1.90 -6.22
N ARG A 127 0.26 0.63 -6.02
CA ARG A 127 -0.95 0.01 -6.54
C ARG A 127 -1.34 -1.18 -5.67
N PHE A 128 -2.58 -1.63 -5.80
CA PHE A 128 -3.12 -2.76 -5.05
C PHE A 128 -3.79 -3.78 -5.98
N THR A 129 -3.64 -5.06 -5.66
CA THR A 129 -4.43 -6.16 -6.25
C THR A 129 -4.69 -7.23 -5.19
N THR A 130 -5.81 -7.95 -5.32
CA THR A 130 -6.00 -9.20 -4.57
C THR A 130 -5.01 -10.26 -5.07
N ASP A 131 -4.88 -11.35 -4.32
CA ASP A 131 -4.27 -12.58 -4.84
C ASP A 131 -5.25 -13.34 -5.76
N GLU A 132 -4.85 -14.53 -6.19
CA GLU A 132 -5.65 -15.42 -7.04
C GLU A 132 -6.97 -15.88 -6.39
N LYS A 133 -7.13 -15.74 -5.06
CA LYS A 133 -8.38 -16.06 -4.36
C LYS A 133 -9.42 -14.93 -4.48
N ASN A 134 -9.04 -13.77 -5.00
CA ASN A 134 -9.95 -12.65 -5.27
C ASN A 134 -10.72 -12.17 -4.04
N TYR A 135 -10.10 -12.25 -2.87
CA TYR A 135 -10.76 -11.92 -1.60
C TYR A 135 -9.79 -11.26 -0.63
N VAL A 136 -10.12 -10.03 -0.22
CA VAL A 136 -9.54 -9.39 0.95
C VAL A 136 -10.60 -8.61 1.70
N LYS A 137 -10.56 -8.67 3.04
CA LYS A 137 -11.29 -7.78 3.92
C LYS A 137 -10.29 -6.91 4.67
N ALA A 138 -10.42 -5.60 4.58
CA ALA A 138 -9.51 -4.66 5.22
C ALA A 138 -10.26 -3.60 6.01
N MET A 139 -9.72 -3.23 7.17
CA MET A 139 -10.05 -1.99 7.85
C MET A 139 -9.18 -0.88 7.27
N ARG A 140 -9.80 0.25 6.94
CA ARG A 140 -9.12 1.46 6.49
C ARG A 140 -9.15 2.47 7.62
N LEU A 141 -8.07 3.21 7.82
CA LEU A 141 -7.94 4.24 8.86
C LEU A 141 -7.56 5.58 8.23
N PHE A 142 -7.97 6.69 8.85
CA PHE A 142 -7.72 8.05 8.35
C PHE A 142 -7.48 9.03 9.49
N GLN A 143 -6.65 10.04 9.24
CA GLN A 143 -6.49 11.19 10.13
C GLN A 143 -7.76 12.06 10.14
N GLU A 144 -8.32 12.36 8.97
CA GLU A 144 -9.50 13.21 8.79
C GLU A 144 -10.56 12.50 7.90
N GLU A 145 -11.54 13.24 7.39
CA GLU A 145 -12.47 12.74 6.35
C GLU A 145 -11.68 12.28 5.11
N PRO A 146 -11.88 11.04 4.63
CA PRO A 146 -11.00 10.46 3.62
C PRO A 146 -11.17 11.10 2.24
N LYS A 147 -10.06 11.55 1.65
CA LYS A 147 -9.97 11.89 0.23
C LYS A 147 -9.53 10.65 -0.56
N TRP A 148 -10.50 9.99 -1.18
CA TRP A 148 -10.28 8.73 -1.88
C TRP A 148 -9.68 8.83 -3.28
N THR A 149 -9.49 10.04 -3.79
CA THR A 149 -9.14 10.24 -5.20
C THR A 149 -7.70 9.77 -5.44
N PRO A 150 -7.49 8.69 -6.23
CA PRO A 150 -6.16 8.32 -6.67
C PRO A 150 -5.66 9.35 -7.70
N LEU A 151 -4.41 9.77 -7.57
CA LEU A 151 -3.73 10.55 -8.60
C LEU A 151 -2.85 9.60 -9.41
N ASN A 152 -3.37 9.14 -10.54
CA ASN A 152 -2.65 8.23 -11.43
C ASN A 152 -1.32 8.85 -11.89
N ARG A 153 -0.26 8.05 -11.95
CA ARG A 153 1.08 8.53 -12.30
C ARG A 153 1.09 9.20 -13.68
N SER A 154 1.63 10.41 -13.70
CA SER A 154 1.86 11.24 -14.89
C SER A 154 2.89 12.32 -14.58
N GLU A 155 3.42 12.97 -15.61
CA GLU A 155 4.37 14.10 -15.45
C GLU A 155 3.77 15.24 -14.61
N ASP A 156 2.46 15.50 -14.73
CA ASP A 156 1.78 16.50 -13.92
C ASP A 156 1.78 16.12 -12.44
N VAL A 157 1.52 14.84 -12.13
CA VAL A 157 1.49 14.32 -10.76
C VAL A 157 2.88 14.26 -10.14
N ASP A 158 3.95 14.11 -10.94
CA ASP A 158 5.34 14.21 -10.44
C ASP A 158 5.63 15.60 -9.85
N THR A 159 4.91 16.64 -10.28
CA THR A 159 5.06 17.99 -9.72
C THR A 159 4.28 18.24 -8.44
N ASN A 160 3.43 17.28 -8.00
CA ASN A 160 2.58 17.40 -6.82
C ASN A 160 3.41 17.70 -5.55
N PRO A 161 2.98 18.63 -4.68
CA PRO A 161 3.72 18.99 -3.46
C PRO A 161 3.99 17.82 -2.50
N HIS A 162 3.04 16.89 -2.36
CA HIS A 162 3.18 15.70 -1.50
C HIS A 162 4.21 14.73 -2.09
N ARG A 163 4.21 14.55 -3.42
CA ARG A 163 5.24 13.77 -4.13
C ARG A 163 6.64 14.37 -3.93
N LYS A 164 6.79 15.68 -4.12
CA LYS A 164 8.08 16.37 -3.90
C LYS A 164 8.56 16.26 -2.46
N THR A 165 7.64 16.39 -1.49
CA THR A 165 7.95 16.22 -0.08
C THR A 165 8.44 14.80 0.21
N TYR A 166 7.74 13.78 -0.28
CA TYR A 166 8.13 12.38 -0.19
C TYR A 166 9.53 12.12 -0.78
N LEU A 167 9.82 12.62 -1.98
CA LEU A 167 11.15 12.47 -2.59
C LEU A 167 12.26 13.16 -1.77
N GLY A 168 11.92 14.28 -1.12
CA GLY A 168 12.80 14.98 -0.20
C GLY A 168 13.18 14.15 1.03
N THR A 169 12.26 13.35 1.59
CA THR A 169 12.53 12.50 2.77
C THR A 169 13.39 11.27 2.45
N LEU A 170 13.28 10.73 1.23
CA LEU A 170 14.16 9.65 0.77
C LEU A 170 15.60 10.14 0.63
N SER A 171 15.77 11.35 0.09
CA SER A 171 17.08 11.96 -0.14
C SER A 171 17.85 12.23 1.17
N THR A 172 17.15 12.64 2.23
CA THR A 172 17.77 12.87 3.55
C THR A 172 18.10 11.56 4.27
N SER A 173 17.27 10.54 4.13
CA SER A 173 17.50 9.21 4.72
C SER A 173 18.75 8.52 4.13
N ALA A 174 19.00 8.69 2.83
CA ALA A 174 20.20 8.19 2.16
C ALA A 174 21.51 8.90 2.59
N VAL A 175 21.41 10.16 3.07
CA VAL A 175 22.56 10.93 3.56
C VAL A 175 22.87 10.58 5.02
N ALA A 176 21.85 10.32 5.85
CA ALA A 176 22.05 9.95 7.26
C ALA A 176 22.58 8.53 7.47
N ALA A 177 22.49 7.66 6.45
CA ALA A 177 22.98 6.28 6.48
C ALA A 177 24.41 6.11 5.92
N LYS A 178 25.10 7.20 5.56
CA LYS A 178 26.52 7.22 5.15
C LYS A 178 27.40 7.76 6.27
#